data_AF-A0A1F9CZL6-F1
#
_entry.id   AF-A0A1F9CZL6-F1
#
_cell.length_a   1.000
_cell.length_b   1.000
_cell.length_c   1.000
_cell.angle_alpha   90.00
_cell.angle_beta   90.00
_cell.angle_gamma   90.00
#
_symmetry.space_group_name_H-M   'P 1'
#
loop_
_entity.id
_entity.type
_entity.pdbx_description
1 polymer ?
#
loop_
_entity_poly.entity_id
_entity_poly.type
_entity_poly.pdbx_seq_one_letter_code
_entity_poly.pdbx_strand_id
1 'polypeptide(L)'
;MTATSLSYEERPPTAGLIKGSVLFTDGSRLDLKEFLIIHPTLRVIKYAYHYRREDQLIFRYDNANDPAARNLPTFPSHKHIASGILVAEKPSFEQVLQEILSQLRFP
;
A
#
# COMPACT_ATOMS: atom_id res chain seq x y z
N MET A 1 7.73 -14.11 8.20
CA MET A 1 8.45 -13.06 7.45
C MET A 1 9.92 -13.43 7.44
N THR A 2 10.62 -13.17 6.35
CA THR A 2 12.04 -13.52 6.20
C THR A 2 12.94 -12.29 6.15
N ALA A 3 12.45 -11.15 5.66
CA ALA A 3 13.17 -9.88 5.68
C ALA A 3 12.22 -8.68 5.73
N THR A 4 12.68 -7.58 6.33
CA THR A 4 11.94 -6.32 6.38
C THR A 4 12.88 -5.14 6.19
N SER A 5 12.42 -4.11 5.49
CA SER A 5 13.10 -2.81 5.42
C SER A 5 12.10 -1.68 5.67
N LEU A 6 12.58 -0.63 6.33
CA LEU A 6 11.82 0.59 6.58
C LEU A 6 12.79 1.77 6.52
N SER A 7 12.41 2.81 5.80
CA SER A 7 13.11 4.08 5.78
C SER A 7 12.13 5.23 5.79
N TYR A 8 12.59 6.37 6.27
CA TYR A 8 11.85 7.61 6.22
C TYR A 8 12.73 8.74 5.71
N GLU A 9 12.10 9.74 5.12
CA GLU A 9 12.71 10.97 4.63
C GLU A 9 11.88 12.13 5.16
N GLU A 10 12.51 13.03 5.91
CA GLU A 10 11.90 14.30 6.27
C GLU A 10 11.84 15.21 5.06
N ARG A 11 10.71 15.89 4.87
CA ARG A 11 10.51 16.87 3.80
C ARG A 11 10.05 18.18 4.44
N PRO A 12 11.00 19.00 4.91
CA PRO A 12 10.68 20.26 5.56
C PRO A 12 9.81 21.17 4.67
N PRO A 13 8.96 22.03 5.28
CA PRO A 13 8.82 22.21 6.73
C PRO A 13 7.88 21.21 7.41
N THR A 14 6.97 20.55 6.68
CA THR A 14 5.85 19.83 7.30
C THR A 14 5.54 18.46 6.71
N ALA A 15 6.33 17.95 5.77
CA ALA A 15 6.05 16.69 5.10
C ALA A 15 7.05 15.60 5.48
N GLY A 16 6.68 14.36 5.19
CA GLY A 16 7.54 13.20 5.35
C GLY A 16 7.18 12.12 4.34
N LEU A 17 8.12 11.22 4.09
CA LEU A 17 7.91 10.07 3.23
C LEU A 17 8.38 8.82 3.95
N ILE A 18 7.50 7.84 4.11
CA ILE A 18 7.82 6.51 4.63
C ILE A 18 7.87 5.55 3.43
N LYS A 19 8.88 4.68 3.41
CA LYS A 19 9.00 3.56 2.47
C LYS A 19 9.37 2.31 3.23
N GLY A 20 8.91 1.16 2.78
CA GLY A 20 9.33 -0.10 3.36
C GLY A 20 8.99 -1.27 2.47
N SER A 21 9.50 -2.43 2.86
CA SER A 21 9.13 -3.69 2.25
C SER A 21 9.14 -4.83 3.26
N VAL A 22 8.29 -5.82 3.03
CA VAL A 22 8.22 -7.07 3.79
C VAL A 22 8.32 -8.22 2.81
N LEU A 23 9.30 -9.11 3.01
CA LEU A 23 9.39 -10.40 2.33
C LEU A 23 8.80 -11.48 3.24
N PHE A 24 7.81 -12.20 2.72
CA PHE A 24 7.14 -13.29 3.44
C PHE A 24 7.82 -14.64 3.15
N THR A 25 7.48 -15.64 3.96
CA THR A 25 8.10 -16.98 3.91
C THR A 25 7.73 -17.76 2.64
N ASP A 26 6.64 -17.41 1.98
CA ASP A 26 6.19 -18.00 0.72
C ASP A 26 6.77 -17.28 -0.52
N GLY A 27 7.73 -16.37 -0.32
CA GLY A 27 8.35 -15.57 -1.38
C GLY A 27 7.52 -14.38 -1.87
N SER A 28 6.30 -14.19 -1.36
CA SER A 28 5.51 -12.99 -1.64
C SER A 28 6.12 -11.76 -0.96
N ARG A 29 5.81 -10.57 -1.48
CA ARG A 29 6.38 -9.31 -1.04
C ARG A 29 5.33 -8.21 -0.97
N LEU A 30 5.34 -7.46 0.13
CA LEU A 30 4.63 -6.19 0.27
C LEU A 30 5.63 -5.05 0.16
N ASP A 31 5.43 -4.15 -0.79
CA ASP A 31 6.12 -2.86 -0.88
C ASP A 31 5.15 -1.75 -0.41
N LEU A 32 5.56 -0.94 0.57
CA LEU A 32 4.76 0.15 1.11
C LEU A 32 5.41 1.52 0.88
N LYS A 33 4.57 2.53 0.65
CA LYS A 33 4.97 3.93 0.56
C LYS A 33 3.86 4.82 1.09
N GLU A 34 4.19 5.78 1.94
CA GLU A 34 3.27 6.81 2.43
C GLU A 34 3.91 8.18 2.37
N PHE A 35 3.22 9.14 1.78
CA PHE A 35 3.56 10.56 1.85
C PHE A 35 2.64 11.24 2.86
N LEU A 36 3.27 11.88 3.84
CA LEU A 36 2.64 12.41 5.02
C LEU A 36 2.75 13.94 5.04
N ILE A 37 1.72 14.60 5.53
CA ILE A 37 1.79 15.94 6.10
C ILE A 37 1.73 15.77 7.62
N ILE A 38 2.69 16.31 8.35
CA ILE A 38 2.90 16.12 9.79
C ILE A 38 2.34 17.31 10.59
N HIS A 39 2.28 18.51 9.98
CA HIS A 39 1.75 19.73 10.60
C HIS A 39 0.74 20.43 9.65
N PRO A 40 -0.39 20.96 10.16
CA PRO A 40 -0.81 21.03 11.58
C PRO A 40 -1.32 19.71 12.16
N THR A 41 -1.68 18.74 11.30
CA THR A 41 -2.20 17.44 11.71
C THR A 41 -1.57 16.35 10.84
N LEU A 42 -1.22 15.20 11.45
CA LEU A 42 -0.72 14.05 10.72
C LEU A 42 -1.77 13.51 9.75
N ARG A 43 -1.45 13.52 8.45
CA ARG A 43 -2.31 13.00 7.38
C ARG A 43 -1.49 12.30 6.30
N VAL A 44 -1.90 11.09 5.93
CA VAL A 44 -1.42 10.41 4.73
C VAL A 44 -2.15 11.00 3.53
N ILE A 45 -1.43 11.65 2.64
CA ILE A 45 -2.03 12.28 1.44
C ILE A 45 -1.75 11.48 0.16
N LYS A 46 -0.68 10.68 0.14
CA LYS A 46 -0.44 9.67 -0.90
C LYS A 46 0.01 8.37 -0.27
N TYR A 47 -0.45 7.25 -0.80
CA TYR A 47 -0.03 5.94 -0.34
C TYR A 47 -0.01 4.92 -1.46
N ALA A 48 0.76 3.86 -1.26
CA ALA A 48 0.70 2.63 -2.04
C ALA A 48 1.09 1.45 -1.14
N TYR A 49 0.25 0.42 -1.12
CA TYR A 49 0.53 -0.88 -0.53
C TYR A 49 0.45 -1.91 -1.64
N HIS A 50 1.59 -2.30 -2.19
CA HIS A 50 1.68 -3.19 -3.35
C HIS A 50 2.11 -4.58 -2.90
N TYR A 51 1.17 -5.52 -2.90
CA TYR A 51 1.42 -6.92 -2.59
C TYR A 51 1.52 -7.75 -3.87
N ARG A 52 2.64 -8.46 -4.02
CA ARG A 52 3.00 -9.19 -5.23
C ARG A 52 3.73 -10.49 -4.90
N ARG A 53 3.76 -11.38 -5.86
CA ARG A 53 4.70 -12.50 -5.88
C ARG A 53 5.49 -12.42 -7.17
N GLU A 54 6.82 -12.38 -7.06
CA GLU A 54 7.68 -12.06 -8.19
C GLU A 54 7.20 -10.75 -8.86
N ASP A 55 6.94 -10.75 -10.15
CA ASP A 55 6.41 -9.60 -10.90
C ASP A 55 4.87 -9.59 -11.01
N GLN A 56 4.20 -10.57 -10.43
CA GLN A 56 2.74 -10.68 -10.48
C GLN A 56 2.08 -9.90 -9.34
N LEU A 57 1.27 -8.91 -9.73
CA LEU A 57 0.36 -8.20 -8.83
C LEU A 57 -0.66 -9.18 -8.24
N ILE A 58 -0.72 -9.26 -6.90
CA ILE A 58 -1.81 -9.93 -6.19
C ILE A 58 -2.89 -8.90 -5.88
N PHE A 59 -2.50 -7.84 -5.16
CA PHE A 59 -3.33 -6.65 -5.00
C PHE A 59 -2.47 -5.41 -4.74
N ARG A 60 -3.04 -4.23 -5.01
CA ARG A 60 -2.44 -2.96 -4.63
C ARG A 60 -3.50 -1.97 -4.18
N TYR A 61 -3.36 -1.44 -2.98
CA TYR A 61 -4.15 -0.29 -2.55
C TYR A 61 -3.33 0.98 -2.79
N ASP A 62 -3.87 1.95 -3.51
CA ASP A 62 -3.23 3.25 -3.67
C ASP A 62 -4.26 4.35 -3.93
N ASN A 63 -3.76 5.59 -4.03
CA ASN A 63 -4.56 6.75 -4.42
C ASN A 63 -3.89 7.57 -5.54
N ALA A 64 -3.27 6.88 -6.49
CA ALA A 64 -2.80 7.49 -7.71
C ALA A 64 -3.97 8.09 -8.51
N ASN A 65 -3.70 9.10 -9.33
CA ASN A 65 -4.71 9.64 -10.24
C ASN A 65 -4.88 8.71 -11.44
N ASP A 66 -5.54 7.56 -11.23
CA ASP A 66 -5.81 6.57 -12.26
C ASP A 66 -7.11 6.92 -13.02
N PRO A 67 -7.06 7.14 -14.35
CA PRO A 67 -8.26 7.38 -15.16
C PRO A 67 -9.34 6.29 -15.04
N ALA A 68 -8.94 5.03 -14.89
CA ALA A 68 -9.87 3.90 -14.77
C ALA A 68 -10.60 3.89 -13.41
N ALA A 69 -10.04 4.55 -12.38
CA ALA A 69 -10.64 4.66 -11.06
C ALA A 69 -11.56 5.89 -10.90
N ARG A 70 -11.60 6.83 -11.86
CA ARG A 70 -12.28 8.13 -11.71
C ARG A 70 -13.77 8.07 -11.39
N ASN A 71 -14.44 7.00 -11.81
CA ASN A 71 -15.88 6.81 -11.58
C ASN A 71 -16.18 6.05 -10.29
N LEU A 72 -15.16 5.64 -9.53
CA LEU A 72 -15.36 4.95 -8.26
C LEU A 72 -15.76 5.97 -7.17
N PRO A 73 -16.72 5.64 -6.30
CA PRO A 73 -17.14 6.52 -5.22
C PRO A 73 -16.01 6.82 -4.22
N THR A 74 -14.99 5.97 -4.14
CA THR A 74 -13.83 6.12 -3.25
C THR A 74 -12.69 6.91 -3.89
N PHE A 75 -12.81 7.37 -5.14
CA PHE A 75 -11.73 8.06 -5.85
C PHE A 75 -11.22 9.26 -5.03
N PRO A 76 -9.88 9.43 -4.86
CA PRO A 76 -8.82 8.72 -5.58
C PRO A 76 -8.44 7.35 -5.01
N SER A 77 -8.95 6.96 -3.84
CA SER A 77 -8.66 5.66 -3.24
C SER A 77 -9.27 4.52 -4.06
N HIS A 78 -8.47 3.51 -4.34
CA HIS A 78 -8.92 2.30 -5.03
C HIS A 78 -8.00 1.12 -4.73
N LYS A 79 -8.45 -0.08 -5.12
CA LYS A 79 -7.68 -1.32 -5.02
C LYS A 79 -7.52 -1.95 -6.39
N HIS A 80 -6.30 -2.12 -6.87
CA HIS A 80 -6.02 -3.00 -7.99
C HIS A 80 -5.96 -4.46 -7.56
N ILE A 81 -6.46 -5.33 -8.42
CA ILE A 81 -6.30 -6.78 -8.38
C ILE A 81 -5.97 -7.26 -9.80
N ALA A 82 -5.64 -8.55 -9.97
CA ALA A 82 -5.31 -9.12 -11.27
C ALA A 82 -6.40 -8.91 -12.34
N SER A 83 -7.68 -8.85 -11.95
CA SER A 83 -8.81 -8.69 -12.86
C SER A 83 -9.30 -7.25 -13.05
N GLY A 84 -8.68 -6.26 -12.42
CA GLY A 84 -9.06 -4.85 -12.59
C GLY A 84 -8.97 -4.02 -11.31
N ILE A 85 -9.88 -3.05 -11.19
CA ILE A 85 -9.92 -2.09 -10.08
C ILE A 85 -11.22 -2.26 -9.29
N LEU A 86 -11.12 -2.29 -7.98
CA LEU A 86 -12.22 -2.36 -7.03
C LEU A 86 -12.37 -1.04 -6.25
N VAL A 87 -13.61 -0.78 -5.83
CA VAL A 87 -13.93 0.25 -4.84
C VAL A 87 -13.24 -0.10 -3.52
N ALA A 88 -12.44 0.80 -3.00
CA ALA A 88 -11.77 0.63 -1.72
C ALA A 88 -11.31 1.97 -1.16
N GLU A 89 -11.57 2.20 0.12
CA GLU A 89 -10.92 3.26 0.88
C GLU A 89 -9.48 2.89 1.23
N LYS A 90 -8.70 3.87 1.71
CA LYS A 90 -7.37 3.59 2.25
C LYS A 90 -7.49 2.64 3.45
N PRO A 91 -6.88 1.43 3.41
CA PRO A 91 -6.84 0.56 4.58
C PRO A 91 -5.80 1.06 5.61
N SER A 92 -5.95 0.62 6.85
CA SER A 92 -4.86 0.62 7.81
C SER A 92 -3.79 -0.40 7.39
N PHE A 93 -2.55 -0.21 7.86
CA PHE A 93 -1.49 -1.16 7.60
C PHE A 93 -1.79 -2.55 8.20
N GLU A 94 -2.46 -2.59 9.36
CA GLU A 94 -2.93 -3.84 9.98
C GLU A 94 -3.90 -4.60 9.07
N GLN A 95 -4.90 -3.93 8.48
CA GLN A 95 -5.84 -4.56 7.56
C GLN A 95 -5.13 -5.14 6.32
N VAL A 96 -4.12 -4.45 5.80
CA VAL A 96 -3.30 -4.97 4.69
C VAL A 96 -2.56 -6.24 5.11
N LEU A 97 -1.94 -6.24 6.29
CA LEU A 97 -1.26 -7.42 6.80
C LEU A 97 -2.22 -8.58 7.05
N GLN A 98 -3.39 -8.33 7.64
CA GLN A 98 -4.43 -9.35 7.85
C GLN A 98 -4.90 -9.98 6.53
N GLU A 99 -5.14 -9.16 5.51
CA GLU A 99 -5.50 -9.64 4.18
C GLU A 99 -4.38 -10.52 3.58
N ILE A 100 -3.11 -10.12 3.73
CA ILE A 100 -1.97 -10.94 3.28
C ILE A 100 -1.93 -12.26 4.03
N LEU A 101 -2.02 -12.24 5.37
CA LEU A 101 -1.96 -13.43 6.21
C LEU A 101 -3.06 -14.43 5.86
N SER A 102 -4.27 -13.97 5.49
CA SER A 102 -5.35 -14.84 5.03
C SER A 102 -5.09 -15.53 3.68
N GLN A 103 -4.11 -15.04 2.91
CA GLN A 103 -3.72 -15.56 1.59
C GLN A 103 -2.42 -16.35 1.63
N LEU A 104 -1.64 -16.25 2.71
CA LEU A 104 -0.41 -17.00 2.86
C LEU A 104 -0.72 -18.49 2.88
N ARG A 105 -0.03 -19.22 2.01
CA ARG A 105 -0.03 -20.67 2.02
C ARG A 105 1.20 -21.10 2.81
N PHE A 106 0.97 -21.68 3.97
CA PHE A 106 2.02 -22.37 4.70
C PHE A 106 2.21 -23.76 4.08
N PRO A 107 3.45 -24.25 3.95
CA PRO A 107 3.69 -25.65 3.63
C PRO A 107 3.11 -26.58 4.70
#